data_AF-A0A7C4LH61-F1
#
_entry.id   AF-A0A7C4LH61-F1
#
_cell.length_a   1.000
_cell.length_b   1.000
_cell.length_c   1.000
_cell.angle_alpha   90.00
_cell.angle_beta   90.00
_cell.angle_gamma   90.00
#
_symmetry.space_group_name_H-M   'P 1'
#
loop_
_entity.id
_entity.type
_entity.pdbx_description
1 polymer ?
#
loop_
_entity_poly.entity_id
_entity_poly.type
_entity_poly.pdbx_seq_one_letter_code
_entity_poly.pdbx_strand_id
1 'polypeptide(L)'
;MVRRITSEDVELRISIGIQVRDNKYYELVVGPPELLKSRCCALITLEPGDVKPEIVAKEFMELLRKTRYVVKDLKLDDVIRYVPGPSNITE
;
A
#
# COMPACT_ATOMS: atom_id res chain seq x y z
N MET A 1 -36.79 -7.51 -9.75
CA MET A 1 -35.93 -6.46 -10.36
C MET A 1 -34.51 -6.73 -9.88
N VAL A 2 -33.70 -7.41 -10.68
CA VAL A 2 -32.33 -7.77 -10.30
C VAL A 2 -31.44 -6.61 -10.71
N ARG A 3 -30.93 -5.85 -9.74
CA ARG A 3 -29.95 -4.78 -10.00
C ARG A 3 -28.68 -5.44 -10.53
N ARG A 4 -28.44 -5.32 -11.85
CA ARG A 4 -27.10 -5.49 -12.41
C ARG A 4 -26.25 -4.38 -11.82
N ILE A 5 -25.21 -4.75 -11.09
CA ILE A 5 -24.13 -3.83 -10.71
C ILE A 5 -23.35 -3.64 -12.02
N THR A 6 -23.52 -2.49 -12.67
CA THR A 6 -22.66 -2.10 -13.78
C THR A 6 -21.30 -1.70 -13.21
N SER A 7 -20.23 -2.25 -13.78
CA SER A 7 -18.83 -1.99 -13.45
C SER A 7 -18.36 -0.61 -13.90
N GLU A 8 -19.19 0.41 -13.69
CA GLU A 8 -18.94 1.79 -14.04
C GLU A 8 -18.72 2.50 -12.71
N ASP A 9 -17.51 3.02 -12.48
CA ASP A 9 -17.10 3.84 -11.31
C ASP A 9 -16.57 3.12 -10.05
N VAL A 10 -15.97 1.93 -10.16
CA VAL A 10 -15.09 1.43 -9.08
C VAL A 10 -13.66 1.82 -9.40
N GLU A 11 -13.17 2.89 -8.78
CA GLU A 11 -11.74 3.19 -8.76
C GLU A 11 -11.00 2.02 -8.10
N LEU A 12 -10.27 1.25 -8.90
CA LEU A 12 -9.43 0.15 -8.41
C LEU A 12 -8.17 0.72 -7.76
N ARG A 13 -8.35 1.45 -6.65
CA ARG A 13 -7.27 2.05 -5.87
C ARG A 13 -7.17 1.35 -4.53
N ILE A 14 -5.97 0.88 -4.21
CA ILE A 14 -5.66 0.26 -2.93
C ILE A 14 -4.37 0.84 -2.40
N SER A 15 -4.33 1.18 -1.11
CA SER A 15 -3.10 1.65 -0.49
C SER A 15 -2.44 0.54 0.31
N ILE A 16 -1.11 0.54 0.30
CA ILE A 16 -0.26 -0.21 1.21
C ILE A 16 0.37 0.81 2.15
N GLY A 17 0.22 0.62 3.45
CA GLY A 17 0.73 1.54 4.45
C GLY A 17 1.40 0.84 5.62
N ILE A 18 2.19 1.60 6.37
CA ILE A 18 2.71 1.16 7.66
C ILE A 18 1.99 1.90 8.76
N GLN A 19 1.43 1.14 9.69
CA GLN A 19 0.90 1.63 10.95
C GLN A 19 1.91 1.35 12.07
N VAL A 20 2.10 2.34 12.96
CA VAL A 20 2.91 2.18 14.17
C VAL A 20 1.99 1.87 15.34
N ARG A 21 2.20 0.75 16.02
CA ARG A 21 1.52 0.39 17.26
C ARG A 21 2.46 0.51 18.45
N ASP A 22 1.97 1.12 19.53
CA ASP A 22 2.67 1.30 20.81
C ASP A 22 4.09 1.87 20.69
N ASN A 23 4.33 2.67 19.64
CA ASN A 23 5.62 3.28 19.31
C ASN A 23 6.80 2.28 19.19
N LYS A 24 6.49 1.00 18.99
CA LYS A 24 7.46 -0.11 19.02
C LYS A 24 7.26 -1.11 17.89
N TYR A 25 6.03 -1.32 17.44
CA TYR A 25 5.69 -2.32 16.45
C TYR A 25 5.21 -1.66 15.16
N TYR A 26 5.57 -2.26 14.04
CA TYR A 26 5.10 -1.86 12.73
C TYR A 26 4.20 -2.94 12.17
N GLU A 27 3.13 -2.52 11.52
CA GLU A 27 2.20 -3.39 10.84
C GLU A 27 2.01 -2.88 9.41
N LEU A 28 2.23 -3.76 8.43
CA LEU A 28 1.82 -3.51 7.06
C LEU A 28 0.31 -3.69 6.98
N VAL A 29 -0.37 -2.68 6.47
CA VAL A 29 -1.82 -2.68 6.29
C VAL A 29 -2.15 -2.39 4.83
N VAL A 30 -3.21 -3.01 4.34
CA VAL A 30 -3.71 -2.83 2.98
C VAL A 30 -5.19 -2.51 3.03
N GLY A 31 -5.61 -1.52 2.25
CA GLY A 31 -7.03 -1.17 2.18
C GLY A 31 -7.31 0.10 1.38
N PRO A 32 -8.55 0.60 1.46
CA PRO A 32 -8.94 1.84 0.80
C PRO A 32 -8.05 3.03 1.24
N PRO A 33 -7.61 3.89 0.32
CA PRO A 33 -6.69 4.99 0.63
C PRO A 33 -7.19 5.91 1.74
N GLU A 34 -8.50 6.18 1.77
CA GLU A 34 -9.15 7.05 2.75
C GLU A 34 -8.99 6.53 4.19
N LEU A 35 -9.03 5.20 4.37
CA LEU A 35 -8.88 4.58 5.69
C LEU A 35 -7.42 4.58 6.16
N LEU A 36 -6.47 4.48 5.24
CA LEU A 36 -5.05 4.39 5.55
C LEU A 36 -4.42 5.77 5.77
N LYS A 37 -4.86 6.82 5.05
CA LYS A 37 -4.36 8.20 5.19
C LYS A 37 -4.40 8.73 6.64
N SER A 38 -5.37 8.30 7.44
CA SER A 38 -5.50 8.72 8.85
C SER A 38 -4.74 7.84 9.86
N ARG A 39 -4.28 6.65 9.44
CA ARG A 39 -3.76 5.61 10.35
C ARG A 39 -2.30 5.28 10.13
N CYS A 40 -1.80 5.49 8.91
CA CYS A 40 -0.47 5.11 8.50
C CYS A 40 0.51 6.27 8.62
N CYS A 41 1.75 5.97 9.01
CA CYS A 41 2.83 6.95 9.02
C CYS A 41 3.47 7.16 7.66
N ALA A 42 3.32 6.19 6.76
CA ALA A 42 3.66 6.24 5.35
C ALA A 42 2.76 5.26 4.61
N LEU A 43 2.40 5.61 3.38
CA LEU A 43 1.62 4.78 2.49
C LEU A 43 1.97 5.08 1.05
N ILE A 44 1.68 4.13 0.17
CA ILE A 44 1.58 4.32 -1.28
C ILE A 44 0.21 3.85 -1.74
N THR A 45 -0.31 4.47 -2.79
CA THR A 45 -1.57 4.10 -3.44
C THR A 45 -1.28 3.48 -4.78
N LEU A 46 -1.91 2.33 -5.02
CA LEU A 46 -1.73 1.48 -6.18
C LEU A 46 -2.99 1.42 -7.01
N GLU A 47 -2.81 1.48 -8.32
CA GLU A 47 -3.82 1.18 -9.32
C GLU A 47 -3.30 0.11 -10.29
N PRO A 48 -4.17 -0.62 -11.00
CA PRO A 48 -3.75 -1.54 -12.05
C PRO A 48 -2.82 -0.87 -13.06
N GLY A 49 -1.67 -1.48 -13.31
CA GLY A 49 -0.64 -0.90 -14.17
C GLY A 49 0.33 -1.96 -14.69
N ASP A 50 1.52 -1.52 -15.08
CA ASP A 50 2.55 -2.37 -15.70
C ASP A 50 3.82 -2.52 -14.85
N VAL A 51 3.97 -1.69 -13.81
CA VAL A 51 5.13 -1.76 -12.90
C VAL A 51 5.06 -3.02 -12.04
N LYS A 52 6.15 -3.80 -12.05
CA LYS A 52 6.21 -5.07 -11.35
C LYS A 52 6.17 -4.91 -9.82
N PRO A 53 5.60 -5.86 -9.08
CA PRO A 53 5.55 -5.85 -7.62
C PRO A 53 6.88 -5.57 -6.92
N GLU A 54 7.99 -6.10 -7.44
CA GLU A 54 9.32 -5.91 -6.84
C GLU A 54 9.80 -4.47 -6.96
N ILE A 55 9.40 -3.75 -8.01
CA ILE A 55 9.73 -2.34 -8.20
C ILE A 55 8.87 -1.50 -7.27
N VAL A 56 7.55 -1.75 -7.23
CA VAL A 56 6.63 -1.10 -6.30
C VAL A 56 7.10 -1.24 -4.85
N ALA A 57 7.47 -2.45 -4.45
CA ALA A 57 7.96 -2.73 -3.11
C ALA A 57 9.27 -1.99 -2.79
N LYS A 58 10.18 -1.84 -3.77
CA LYS A 58 11.42 -1.07 -3.59
C LYS A 58 11.13 0.41 -3.39
N GLU A 59 10.26 1.00 -4.21
CA GLU A 59 9.84 2.40 -4.06
C GLU A 59 9.22 2.64 -2.69
N PHE A 60 8.37 1.72 -2.21
CA PHE A 60 7.81 1.83 -0.87
C PHE A 60 8.89 1.75 0.23
N MET A 61 9.83 0.82 0.12
CA MET A 61 10.94 0.72 1.06
C MET A 61 11.81 1.99 1.07
N GLU A 62 12.04 2.61 -0.08
CA GLU A 62 12.74 3.90 -0.18
C GLU A 62 11.95 5.04 0.46
N LEU A 63 10.62 5.07 0.31
CA LEU A 63 9.75 6.00 1.02
C LEU A 63 9.89 5.83 2.54
N LEU A 64 9.88 4.59 3.03
CA LEU A 64 10.03 4.29 4.45
C LEU A 64 11.37 4.75 5.02
N ARG A 65 12.47 4.63 4.25
CA ARG A 65 13.80 5.14 4.64
C ARG A 65 13.84 6.66 4.81
N LYS A 66 12.97 7.39 4.12
CA LYS A 66 12.84 8.85 4.26
C LYS A 66 12.01 9.25 5.48
N THR A 67 11.30 8.30 6.09
CA THR A 67 10.54 8.58 7.31
C THR A 67 11.43 8.55 8.55
N ARG A 68 11.00 9.23 9.62
CA ARG A 68 11.66 9.17 10.94
C ARG A 68 11.54 7.80 11.63
N TYR A 69 10.79 6.87 11.05
CA TYR A 69 10.46 5.59 11.66
C TYR A 69 11.42 4.51 11.16
N VAL A 70 12.14 3.89 12.10
CA VAL A 70 13.07 2.82 11.77
C VAL A 70 12.32 1.49 11.77
N VAL A 71 12.00 0.97 10.59
CA VAL A 71 11.38 -0.35 10.40
C VAL A 71 12.47 -1.41 10.28
N LYS A 72 12.98 -1.89 11.42
CA LYS A 72 14.19 -2.74 11.50
C LYS A 72 14.07 -4.12 10.84
N ASP A 73 12.87 -4.69 10.79
CA ASP A 73 12.66 -6.09 10.41
C ASP A 73 11.87 -6.29 9.12
N LEU A 74 11.48 -5.21 8.45
CA LEU A 74 10.70 -5.31 7.22
C LEU A 74 11.58 -5.70 6.04
N LYS A 75 11.28 -6.83 5.41
CA LYS A 75 11.98 -7.28 4.20
C LYS A 75 11.19 -6.86 2.95
N LEU A 76 11.91 -6.77 1.83
CA LEU A 76 11.30 -6.47 0.54
C LEU A 76 10.21 -7.49 0.19
N ASP A 77 10.47 -8.80 0.40
CA ASP A 77 9.50 -9.88 0.20
C ASP A 77 8.21 -9.71 1.02
N ASP A 78 8.30 -9.13 2.22
CA ASP A 78 7.11 -8.89 3.03
C ASP A 78 6.21 -7.88 2.34
N VAL A 79 6.76 -6.80 1.79
CA VAL A 79 6.01 -5.79 1.02
C VAL A 79 5.46 -6.37 -0.29
N ILE A 80 6.27 -7.13 -1.03
CA ILE A 80 5.86 -7.74 -2.31
C ILE A 80 4.59 -8.56 -2.17
N ARG A 81 4.44 -9.31 -1.08
CA ARG A 81 3.26 -10.16 -0.81
C ARG A 81 1.95 -9.37 -0.69
N TYR A 82 2.03 -8.07 -0.39
CA TYR A 82 0.87 -7.19 -0.29
C TYR A 82 0.57 -6.42 -1.59
N VAL A 83 1.44 -6.50 -2.58
CA VAL A 83 1.20 -5.89 -3.89
C VAL A 83 0.33 -6.85 -4.72
N PRO A 84 -0.89 -6.44 -5.14
CA PRO A 84 -1.86 -7.34 -5.76
C PRO A 84 -1.48 -7.81 -7.18
N GLY A 85 -0.42 -7.28 -7.76
CA GLY A 85 0.06 -7.59 -9.11
C GLY A 85 0.77 -6.38 -9.74
N PRO A 86 0.99 -6.38 -11.06
CA PRO A 86 1.48 -5.20 -11.76
C PRO A 86 0.61 -3.97 -11.47
N SER A 87 1.23 -2.93 -10.91
CA SER A 87 0.51 -1.78 -10.35
C SER A 87 1.32 -0.50 -10.50
N ASN A 88 0.68 0.60 -10.86
CA ASN A 88 1.29 1.92 -10.86
C ASN A 88 1.11 2.61 -9.51
N ILE A 89 2.12 3.38 -9.07
CA ILE A 89 2.05 4.20 -7.86
C ILE A 89 1.47 5.56 -8.24
N THR A 90 0.42 5.99 -7.54
CA THR A 90 -0.29 7.25 -7.83
C THR A 90 -0.14 8.31 -6.75
N GLU A 91 -0.02 7.92 -5.48
CA GLU A 91 0.10 8.82 -4.31
C GLU A 91 0.92 8.19 -3.19
#